data_AF-A0A5B1ME21-F1
#
_entry.id   AF-A0A5B1ME21-F1
#
_cell.length_a   1.000
_cell.length_b   1.000
_cell.length_c   1.000
_cell.angle_alpha   90.00
_cell.angle_beta   90.00
_cell.angle_gamma   90.00
#
_symmetry.space_group_name_H-M   'P 1'
#
loop_
_entity.id
_entity.type
_entity.pdbx_description
1 polymer ?
#
loop_
_entity_poly.entity_id
_entity_poly.type
_entity_poly.pdbx_seq_one_letter_code
_entity_poly.pdbx_strand_id
1 'polypeptide(L)'
;MTASVQPPPHPANLDNLTLARNEGFFAFAEAPVLTRPEPLTRAGIKALGEAALIDYNAQRRTWHANLGPLRTPQLAELHEQLWDIVDSNHQTGDKPKSAVAIDGYPGLGKTTAALAFARDFHRREITERGSATPGGHRRIPVCRVGLTGNTGMVDFNRAMLDYFGHPGTHRGTAAQLAHRALDCVLACQTRLLMIDITDRT
;
A
#
# COMPACT_ATOMS: atom_id res chain seq x y z
N MET A 1 38.10 -1.35 -8.52
CA MET A 1 37.04 -0.53 -7.90
C MET A 1 35.93 -0.33 -8.93
N THR A 2 34.90 -1.16 -8.89
CA THR A 2 33.76 -1.10 -9.82
C THR A 2 32.74 -0.10 -9.29
N ALA A 3 32.57 1.02 -10.00
CA ALA A 3 31.54 2.00 -9.70
C ALA A 3 30.16 1.37 -9.91
N SER A 4 29.37 1.31 -8.85
CA SER A 4 27.94 0.97 -8.92
C SER A 4 27.24 2.11 -9.65
N VAL A 5 26.82 1.85 -10.89
CA VAL A 5 25.90 2.73 -11.61
C VAL A 5 24.54 2.59 -10.92
N GLN A 6 24.11 3.65 -10.23
CA GLN A 6 22.72 3.74 -9.80
C GLN A 6 21.83 3.82 -11.04
N PRO A 7 20.77 2.99 -11.14
CA PRO A 7 19.82 3.11 -12.23
C PRO A 7 19.14 4.48 -12.19
N PRO A 8 18.76 5.04 -13.35
CA PRO A 8 18.10 6.34 -13.41
C PRO A 8 16.80 6.30 -12.59
N PRO A 9 16.40 7.43 -11.97
CA PRO A 9 15.13 7.49 -11.26
C PRO A 9 14.02 7.13 -12.24
N HIS A 10 13.26 6.07 -11.93
CA HIS A 10 12.08 5.70 -12.70
C HIS A 10 11.20 6.95 -12.88
N PRO A 11 10.68 7.21 -14.11
CA PRO A 11 9.73 8.29 -14.30
C PRO A 11 8.61 8.10 -13.28
N ALA A 12 8.22 9.18 -12.59
CA ALA A 12 7.22 9.17 -11.53
C ALA A 12 5.96 8.43 -12.02
N ASN A 13 5.92 7.13 -11.75
CA ASN A 13 4.98 6.24 -12.38
C ASN A 13 3.66 6.48 -11.66
N LEU A 14 2.64 6.97 -12.39
CA LEU A 14 1.31 7.29 -11.86
C LEU A 14 0.67 6.08 -11.14
N ASP A 15 1.23 4.89 -11.30
CA ASP A 15 0.99 3.70 -10.46
C ASP A 15 1.12 3.99 -8.95
N ASN A 16 1.98 4.92 -8.52
CA ASN A 16 2.09 5.34 -7.11
C ASN A 16 0.89 6.18 -6.63
N LEU A 17 0.18 6.84 -7.56
CA LEU A 17 -1.04 7.61 -7.26
C LEU A 17 -2.25 6.70 -7.19
N THR A 18 -2.30 5.68 -8.06
CA THR A 18 -3.44 4.76 -8.09
C THR A 18 -3.29 3.62 -7.11
N LEU A 19 -2.07 3.21 -6.73
CA LEU A 19 -1.76 1.99 -5.97
C LEU A 19 -2.50 0.76 -6.49
N ALA A 20 -2.75 0.72 -7.80
CA ALA A 20 -3.49 -0.34 -8.49
C ALA A 20 -2.59 -1.49 -8.94
N ARG A 21 -1.26 -1.29 -8.91
CA ARG A 21 -0.25 -2.31 -9.15
C ARG A 21 0.55 -2.59 -7.89
N ASN A 22 1.04 -3.82 -7.73
CA ASN A 22 1.87 -4.19 -6.59
C ASN A 22 3.09 -3.26 -6.49
N GLU A 23 3.75 -2.92 -7.59
CA GLU A 23 4.96 -2.09 -7.58
C GLU A 23 4.71 -0.72 -6.93
N GLY A 24 3.57 -0.09 -7.23
CA GLY A 24 3.15 1.15 -6.60
C GLY A 24 2.89 0.98 -5.09
N PHE A 25 2.22 -0.11 -4.70
CA PHE A 25 1.98 -0.43 -3.30
C PHE A 25 3.28 -0.71 -2.53
N PHE A 26 4.23 -1.44 -3.12
CA PHE A 26 5.55 -1.68 -2.54
C PHE A 26 6.31 -0.37 -2.33
N ALA A 27 6.34 0.51 -3.33
CA ALA A 27 6.98 1.82 -3.21
C ALA A 27 6.37 2.65 -2.07
N PHE A 28 5.04 2.60 -1.92
CA PHE A 28 4.33 3.22 -0.79
C PHE A 28 4.66 2.56 0.55
N ALA A 29 4.65 1.22 0.61
CA ALA A 29 4.76 0.49 1.85
C ALA A 29 6.19 0.46 2.39
N GLU A 30 7.19 0.45 1.51
CA GLU A 30 8.61 0.38 1.87
C GLU A 30 9.29 1.75 1.86
N ALA A 31 8.53 2.82 1.62
CA ALA A 31 9.01 4.19 1.71
C ALA A 31 9.67 4.45 3.10
N PRO A 32 10.85 5.08 3.13
CA PRO A 32 11.55 5.37 4.36
C PRO A 32 10.72 6.29 5.24
N VAL A 33 10.81 6.11 6.56
CA VAL A 33 10.22 7.03 7.52
C VAL A 33 10.93 8.37 7.38
N LEU A 34 10.19 9.42 7.04
CA LEU A 34 10.77 10.76 6.93
C LEU A 34 11.10 11.30 8.31
N THR A 35 12.36 11.68 8.50
CA THR A 35 12.80 12.36 9.72
C THR A 35 12.23 13.76 9.75
N ARG A 36 11.58 14.12 10.86
CA ARG A 36 11.15 15.50 11.10
C ARG A 36 12.38 16.40 11.15
N PRO A 37 12.47 17.46 10.31
CA PRO A 37 13.56 18.43 10.41
C PRO A 37 13.58 19.06 11.81
N GLU A 38 14.78 19.37 12.31
CA GLU A 38 14.95 19.99 13.62
C GLU A 38 14.08 21.26 13.73
N PRO A 39 13.21 21.39 14.76
CA PRO A 39 12.35 22.56 14.88
C PRO A 39 13.16 23.82 15.22
N LEU A 40 13.42 24.68 14.23
CA LEU A 40 14.07 25.97 14.47
C LEU A 40 13.06 27.04 14.88
N THR A 41 13.43 27.87 15.87
CA THR A 41 12.69 29.08 16.22
C THR A 41 12.78 30.12 15.09
N ARG A 42 11.91 31.13 15.10
CA ARG A 42 12.00 32.25 14.14
C ARG A 42 13.38 32.91 14.15
N ALA A 43 13.98 33.07 15.32
CA ALA A 43 15.33 33.61 15.46
C ALA A 43 16.37 32.65 14.87
N GLY A 44 16.25 31.34 15.13
CA GLY A 44 17.12 30.31 14.56
C GLY A 44 17.09 30.27 13.04
N ILE A 45 15.90 30.41 12.43
CA ILE A 45 15.76 30.47 10.96
C ILE A 45 16.44 31.72 10.40
N LYS A 46 16.31 32.87 11.06
CA LYS A 46 16.93 34.13 10.63
C LYS A 46 18.47 34.11 10.76
N ALA A 47 19.00 33.28 11.65
CA ALA A 47 20.44 33.10 11.84
C ALA A 47 21.08 32.16 10.79
N LEU A 48 20.30 31.44 9.99
CA LEU A 48 20.82 30.59 8.92
C LEU A 48 21.41 31.44 7.77
N GLY A 49 22.54 30.99 7.24
CA GLY A 49 23.02 31.45 5.94
C GLY A 49 22.09 30.99 4.80
N GLU A 50 22.20 31.63 3.64
CA GLU A 50 21.31 31.39 2.49
C GLU A 50 21.23 29.91 2.07
N ALA A 51 22.37 29.23 1.93
CA ALA A 51 22.42 27.82 1.56
C ALA A 51 21.74 26.91 2.61
N ALA A 52 21.98 27.17 3.90
CA ALA A 52 21.37 26.41 4.98
C ALA A 52 19.86 26.64 5.09
N LEU A 53 19.40 27.87 4.80
CA LEU A 53 17.97 28.18 4.74
C LEU A 53 17.27 27.47 3.58
N ILE A 54 17.90 27.39 2.40
CA ILE A 54 17.37 26.67 1.24
C ILE A 54 17.22 25.18 1.58
N ASP A 55 18.25 24.57 2.15
CA ASP A 55 18.24 23.17 2.53
C ASP A 55 17.19 22.87 3.61
N TYR A 56 17.17 23.66 4.69
CA TYR A 56 16.16 23.56 5.75
C TYR A 56 14.72 23.65 5.21
N ASN A 57 14.46 24.59 4.29
CA ASN A 57 13.14 24.73 3.67
C ASN A 57 12.82 23.59 2.70
N ALA A 58 13.80 23.01 2.00
CA ALA A 58 13.60 21.82 1.18
C ALA A 58 13.21 20.62 2.05
N GLN A 59 13.95 20.36 3.13
CA GLN A 59 13.64 19.30 4.08
C GLN A 59 12.24 19.46 4.69
N ARG A 60 11.88 20.69 5.11
CA ARG A 60 10.53 21.00 5.63
C ARG A 60 9.43 20.78 4.61
N ARG A 61 9.61 21.21 3.36
CA ARG A 61 8.62 20.99 2.29
C ARG A 61 8.42 19.50 2.05
N THR A 62 9.50 18.74 1.94
CA THR A 62 9.44 17.28 1.78
C THR A 62 8.73 16.63 2.96
N TRP A 63 9.06 16.99 4.20
CA TRP A 63 8.42 16.43 5.39
C TRP A 63 6.93 16.77 5.47
N HIS A 64 6.55 18.04 5.26
CA HIS A 64 5.15 18.47 5.31
C HIS A 64 4.30 17.88 4.19
N ALA A 65 4.85 17.71 2.99
CA ALA A 65 4.13 17.15 1.84
C ALA A 65 3.84 15.64 1.96
N ASN A 66 4.58 14.95 2.83
CA ASN A 66 4.54 13.50 2.98
C ASN A 66 4.21 13.07 4.42
N LEU A 67 3.50 13.93 5.16
CA LEU A 67 2.95 13.55 6.44
C LEU A 67 1.98 12.37 6.22
N GLY A 68 2.22 11.28 6.95
CA GLY A 68 1.29 10.16 7.00
C GLY A 68 -0.06 10.56 7.62
N PRO A 69 -1.01 9.61 7.70
CA PRO A 69 -2.27 9.84 8.39
C PRO A 69 -2.03 10.38 9.80
N LEU A 70 -2.75 11.43 10.19
CA LEU A 70 -2.72 11.91 11.57
C LEU A 70 -3.27 10.80 12.47
N ARG A 71 -2.48 10.36 13.44
CA ARG A 71 -2.84 9.28 14.35
C ARG A 71 -3.84 9.78 15.39
N THR A 72 -5.10 9.84 15.01
CA THR A 72 -6.22 10.14 15.92
C THR A 72 -6.54 8.92 16.79
N PRO A 73 -7.19 9.11 17.95
CA PRO A 73 -7.69 7.99 18.76
C PRO A 73 -8.58 7.03 17.96
N GLN A 74 -9.46 7.56 17.11
CA GLN A 74 -10.35 6.75 16.27
C GLN A 74 -9.59 5.89 15.26
N LEU A 75 -8.51 6.43 14.68
CA LEU A 75 -7.68 5.66 13.75
C LEU A 75 -6.92 4.55 14.48
N ALA A 76 -6.44 4.82 15.70
CA ALA A 76 -5.76 3.81 16.52
C ALA A 76 -6.70 2.67 16.90
N GLU A 77 -7.91 2.98 17.37
CA GLU A 77 -8.93 1.99 17.73
C GLU A 77 -9.34 1.13 16.53
N LEU A 78 -9.56 1.75 15.36
CA LEU A 78 -9.83 1.02 14.12
C LEU A 78 -8.69 0.05 13.77
N HIS A 79 -7.44 0.50 13.87
CA HIS A 79 -6.28 -0.35 13.57
C HIS A 79 -6.14 -1.51 14.55
N GLU A 80 -6.39 -1.31 15.84
CA GLU A 80 -6.42 -2.40 16.83
C GLU A 80 -7.47 -3.46 16.47
N GLN A 81 -8.70 -3.05 16.16
CA GLN A 81 -9.77 -3.98 15.75
C GLN A 81 -9.40 -4.75 14.47
N LEU A 82 -8.78 -4.08 13.49
CA LEU A 82 -8.32 -4.74 12.26
C LEU A 82 -7.23 -5.78 12.54
N TRP A 83 -6.31 -5.50 13.47
CA TRP A 83 -5.29 -6.46 13.88
C TRP A 83 -5.89 -7.68 14.58
N ASP A 84 -6.83 -7.49 15.50
CA ASP A 84 -7.53 -8.59 16.17
C ASP A 84 -8.23 -9.52 15.16
N ILE A 85 -8.86 -8.93 14.15
CA ILE A 85 -9.55 -9.68 13.09
C ILE A 85 -8.54 -10.45 12.22
N VAL A 86 -7.44 -9.82 11.83
CA VAL A 86 -6.38 -10.45 11.03
C VAL A 86 -5.68 -11.57 11.80
N ASP A 87 -5.45 -11.40 13.10
CA ASP A 87 -4.72 -12.36 13.92
C ASP A 87 -5.62 -13.52 14.36
N SER A 88 -6.92 -13.27 14.59
CA SER A 88 -7.91 -14.33 14.81
C SER A 88 -8.13 -15.22 13.58
N ASN A 89 -7.76 -14.75 12.38
CA ASN A 89 -7.74 -15.55 11.15
C ASN A 89 -6.62 -16.62 11.11
N HIS A 90 -5.78 -16.73 12.15
CA HIS A 90 -4.79 -17.81 12.30
C HIS A 90 -5.41 -19.21 12.55
N GLN A 91 -6.75 -19.30 12.63
CA GLN A 91 -7.48 -20.57 12.72
C GLN A 91 -7.12 -21.53 11.58
N THR A 92 -6.91 -22.80 11.93
CA THR A 92 -6.64 -23.93 11.02
C THR A 92 -7.78 -24.09 10.01
N GLY A 93 -7.41 -24.46 8.78
CA GLY A 93 -8.11 -24.05 7.56
C GLY A 93 -9.27 -24.94 7.13
N ASP A 94 -10.47 -24.44 7.38
CA ASP A 94 -11.73 -24.72 6.68
C ASP A 94 -12.78 -23.62 6.94
N LYS A 95 -12.50 -22.71 7.88
CA LYS A 95 -13.39 -21.63 8.28
C LYS A 95 -13.31 -20.41 7.34
N PRO A 96 -14.46 -19.78 7.03
CA PRO A 96 -14.48 -18.49 6.33
C PRO A 96 -13.58 -17.49 7.03
N LYS A 97 -12.73 -16.78 6.26
CA LYS A 97 -11.92 -15.70 6.79
C LYS A 97 -12.80 -14.48 7.01
N SER A 98 -12.60 -13.79 8.13
CA SER A 98 -13.36 -12.59 8.47
C SER A 98 -13.13 -11.49 7.43
N ALA A 99 -14.22 -10.85 7.00
CA ALA A 99 -14.20 -9.65 6.18
C ALA A 99 -14.54 -8.43 7.03
N VAL A 100 -13.91 -7.29 6.73
CA VAL A 100 -14.17 -6.01 7.41
C VAL A 100 -14.61 -4.99 6.40
N ALA A 101 -15.75 -4.36 6.65
CA ALA A 101 -16.21 -3.19 5.90
C ALA A 101 -15.93 -1.93 6.72
N ILE A 102 -15.21 -0.98 6.12
CA ILE A 102 -14.96 0.35 6.72
C ILE A 102 -15.90 1.33 6.02
N ASP A 103 -16.94 1.76 6.73
CA ASP A 103 -17.91 2.74 6.23
C ASP A 103 -17.77 4.10 6.94
N GLY A 104 -18.20 5.16 6.27
CA GLY A 104 -18.14 6.54 6.74
C GLY A 104 -18.27 7.52 5.57
N TYR A 105 -18.51 8.80 5.87
CA TYR A 105 -18.70 9.80 4.82
C TYR A 105 -17.48 9.92 3.87
N PRO A 106 -17.70 10.24 2.58
CA PRO A 106 -16.62 10.61 1.65
C PRO A 106 -15.73 11.70 2.25
N GLY A 107 -14.42 11.63 2.01
CA GLY A 107 -13.46 12.61 2.52
C GLY A 107 -12.98 12.41 3.97
N LEU A 108 -13.56 11.46 4.74
CA LEU A 108 -13.12 11.17 6.12
C LEU A 108 -11.86 10.29 6.23
N GLY A 109 -11.11 10.12 5.13
CA GLY A 109 -9.84 9.39 5.16
C GLY A 109 -9.96 7.87 5.31
N LYS A 110 -11.08 7.24 4.91
CA LYS A 110 -11.25 5.78 4.96
C LYS A 110 -10.16 5.03 4.19
N THR A 111 -9.96 5.39 2.92
CA THR A 111 -8.89 4.83 2.09
C THR A 111 -7.53 5.09 2.71
N THR A 112 -7.32 6.28 3.29
CA THR A 112 -6.09 6.63 4.02
C THR A 112 -5.86 5.72 5.23
N ALA A 113 -6.89 5.45 6.03
CA ALA A 113 -6.84 4.57 7.19
C ALA A 113 -6.55 3.11 6.79
N ALA A 114 -7.24 2.62 5.76
CA ALA A 114 -7.07 1.28 5.23
C ALA A 114 -5.68 1.07 4.61
N LEU A 115 -5.17 2.04 3.82
CA LEU A 115 -3.83 2.01 3.25
C LEU A 115 -2.74 2.01 4.34
N ALA A 116 -2.94 2.79 5.40
CA ALA A 116 -2.00 2.81 6.52
C ALA A 116 -1.93 1.45 7.24
N PHE A 117 -3.08 0.83 7.49
CA PHE A 117 -3.13 -0.53 8.04
C PHE A 117 -2.48 -1.55 7.10
N ALA A 118 -2.83 -1.52 5.81
CA ALA A 118 -2.29 -2.44 4.81
C ALA A 118 -0.76 -2.32 4.68
N ARG A 119 -0.21 -1.10 4.78
CA ARG A 119 1.24 -0.90 4.83
C ARG A 119 1.87 -1.59 6.03
N ASP A 120 1.30 -1.39 7.21
CA ASP A 120 1.87 -1.94 8.45
C ASP A 120 1.74 -3.48 8.45
N PHE A 121 0.64 -4.02 7.91
CA PHE A 121 0.47 -5.44 7.60
C PHE A 121 1.54 -5.99 6.65
N HIS A 122 1.78 -5.30 5.52
CA HIS A 122 2.82 -5.67 4.57
C HIS A 122 4.19 -5.76 5.24
N ARG A 123 4.57 -4.72 6.00
CA ARG A 123 5.86 -4.67 6.70
C ARG A 123 6.01 -5.82 7.69
N ARG A 124 4.95 -6.15 8.46
CA ARG A 124 4.96 -7.27 9.40
C ARG A 124 5.21 -8.60 8.66
N GLU A 125 4.44 -8.86 7.61
CA GLU A 125 4.55 -10.11 6.84
C GLU A 125 5.92 -10.28 6.17
N ILE A 126 6.51 -9.22 5.62
CA ILE A 126 7.87 -9.27 5.06
C ILE A 126 8.92 -9.49 6.15
N THR A 127 8.77 -8.84 7.31
CA THR A 127 9.68 -9.01 8.46
C THR A 127 9.64 -10.44 9.00
N GLU A 128 8.45 -11.02 9.13
CA GLU A 128 8.26 -12.35 9.73
C GLU A 128 8.55 -13.50 8.76
N ARG A 129 8.25 -13.33 7.47
CA ARG A 129 8.23 -14.43 6.48
C ARG A 129 9.19 -14.25 5.32
N GLY A 130 9.94 -13.14 5.30
CA GLY A 130 10.84 -12.78 4.22
C GLY A 130 10.12 -12.30 2.95
N SER A 131 10.89 -11.75 2.01
CA SER A 131 10.38 -11.15 0.77
C SER A 131 10.06 -12.15 -0.35
N ALA A 132 10.43 -13.43 -0.18
CA ALA A 132 10.16 -14.50 -1.15
C ALA A 132 9.28 -15.59 -0.54
N THR A 133 8.47 -16.23 -1.38
CA THR A 133 7.71 -17.42 -1.02
C THR A 133 8.56 -18.69 -1.21
N PRO A 134 8.20 -19.82 -0.56
CA PRO A 134 8.92 -21.08 -0.77
C PRO A 134 8.96 -21.55 -2.23
N GLY A 135 7.97 -21.13 -3.05
CA GLY A 135 7.93 -21.39 -4.49
C GLY A 135 8.83 -20.48 -5.33
N GLY A 136 9.61 -19.59 -4.72
CA GLY A 136 10.51 -18.66 -5.41
C GLY A 136 9.82 -17.41 -5.97
N HIS A 137 8.53 -17.20 -5.69
CA HIS A 137 7.83 -15.98 -6.09
C HIS A 137 8.13 -14.84 -5.12
N ARG A 138 7.98 -13.59 -5.58
CA ARG A 138 7.90 -12.45 -4.67
C ARG A 138 6.72 -12.64 -3.73
N ARG A 139 6.93 -12.45 -2.43
CA ARG A 139 5.84 -12.41 -1.45
C ARG A 139 5.08 -11.10 -1.63
N ILE A 140 3.78 -11.17 -1.86
CA ILE A 140 2.90 -10.00 -2.03
C ILE A 140 1.77 -10.12 -1.00
N PRO A 141 1.97 -9.65 0.25
CA PRO A 141 1.02 -9.88 1.35
C PRO A 141 -0.35 -9.22 1.15
N VAL A 142 -0.38 -8.08 0.45
CA VAL A 142 -1.57 -7.27 0.21
C VAL A 142 -1.90 -7.30 -1.27
N CYS A 143 -3.18 -7.49 -1.62
CA CYS A 143 -3.71 -7.20 -2.94
C CYS A 143 -4.73 -6.08 -2.80
N ARG A 144 -4.54 -4.96 -3.52
CA ARG A 144 -5.49 -3.84 -3.53
C ARG A 144 -6.19 -3.76 -4.87
N VAL A 145 -7.51 -3.74 -4.83
CA VAL A 145 -8.37 -3.62 -6.00
C VAL A 145 -9.24 -2.38 -5.86
N GLY A 146 -9.11 -1.46 -6.82
CA GLY A 146 -10.02 -0.33 -6.97
C GLY A 146 -11.24 -0.75 -7.78
N LEU A 147 -12.45 -0.50 -7.26
CA LEU A 147 -13.71 -0.78 -7.96
C LEU A 147 -14.47 0.52 -8.24
N THR A 148 -15.18 0.54 -9.35
CA THR A 148 -16.23 1.52 -9.64
C THR A 148 -17.61 0.91 -9.35
N GLY A 149 -18.65 1.75 -9.21
CA GLY A 149 -20.00 1.31 -8.79
C GLY A 149 -20.66 0.21 -9.63
N ASN A 150 -20.19 -0.07 -10.86
CA ASN A 150 -20.72 -1.11 -11.75
C ASN A 150 -19.70 -2.22 -12.08
N THR A 151 -18.74 -2.49 -11.19
CA THR A 151 -17.67 -3.47 -11.51
C THR A 151 -18.21 -4.90 -11.54
N GLY A 152 -18.23 -5.52 -12.72
CA GLY A 152 -18.57 -6.94 -12.87
C GLY A 152 -17.41 -7.87 -12.48
N MET A 153 -17.71 -9.17 -12.35
CA MET A 153 -16.70 -10.19 -11.98
C MET A 153 -15.51 -10.26 -12.95
N VAL A 154 -15.71 -9.98 -14.23
CA VAL A 154 -14.61 -9.92 -15.21
C VAL A 154 -13.63 -8.82 -14.82
N ASP A 155 -14.13 -7.61 -14.58
CA ASP A 155 -13.29 -6.45 -14.30
C ASP A 155 -12.65 -6.53 -12.91
N PHE A 156 -13.36 -7.10 -11.92
CA PHE A 156 -12.77 -7.43 -10.62
C PHE A 156 -11.56 -8.36 -10.75
N ASN A 157 -11.71 -9.47 -11.49
CA ASN A 157 -10.62 -10.42 -11.69
C ASN A 157 -9.48 -9.82 -12.52
N ARG A 158 -9.78 -8.97 -13.51
CA ARG A 158 -8.76 -8.22 -14.26
C ARG A 158 -7.95 -7.31 -13.36
N ALA A 159 -8.61 -6.54 -12.50
CA ALA A 159 -7.93 -5.64 -11.59
C ALA A 159 -7.01 -6.38 -10.61
N MET A 160 -7.40 -7.57 -10.13
CA MET A 160 -6.48 -8.44 -9.37
C MET A 160 -5.27 -8.87 -10.21
N LEU A 161 -5.50 -9.35 -11.43
CA LEU A 161 -4.42 -9.78 -12.31
C LEU A 161 -3.47 -8.64 -12.69
N ASP A 162 -4.01 -7.43 -12.91
CA ASP A 162 -3.24 -6.22 -13.14
C ASP A 162 -2.41 -5.86 -11.90
N TYR A 163 -2.98 -6.01 -10.70
CA TYR A 163 -2.25 -5.82 -9.45
C TYR A 163 -1.03 -6.72 -9.35
N PHE A 164 -1.18 -8.01 -9.70
CA PHE A 164 -0.09 -8.99 -9.72
C PHE A 164 0.84 -8.89 -10.94
N GLY A 165 0.56 -8.01 -11.91
CA GLY A 165 1.33 -7.90 -13.15
C GLY A 165 1.23 -9.14 -14.05
N HIS A 166 0.16 -9.92 -13.94
CA HIS A 166 -0.01 -11.17 -14.68
C HIS A 166 -0.26 -10.88 -16.18
N PRO A 167 0.43 -11.54 -17.14
CA PRO A 167 0.31 -11.21 -18.56
C PRO A 167 -1.05 -11.57 -19.19
N GLY A 168 -1.78 -12.48 -18.54
CA GLY A 168 -3.08 -12.99 -18.99
C GLY A 168 -4.30 -12.17 -18.57
N THR A 169 -4.22 -10.86 -18.40
CA THR A 169 -5.32 -10.00 -17.89
C THR A 169 -6.46 -9.83 -18.89
N HIS A 170 -6.19 -9.72 -20.19
CA HIS A 170 -7.21 -9.22 -21.14
C HIS A 170 -8.19 -10.27 -21.66
N ARG A 171 -7.80 -11.55 -21.77
CA ARG A 171 -8.59 -12.62 -22.42
C ARG A 171 -9.06 -13.68 -21.45
N GLY A 172 -10.33 -14.05 -21.53
CA GLY A 172 -10.92 -15.19 -20.83
C GLY A 172 -12.30 -14.89 -20.26
N THR A 173 -13.00 -15.95 -19.85
CA THR A 173 -14.24 -15.83 -19.06
C THR A 173 -13.94 -15.40 -17.63
N ALA A 174 -14.94 -14.95 -16.89
CA ALA A 174 -14.79 -14.61 -15.47
C ALA A 174 -14.15 -15.76 -14.66
N ALA A 175 -14.56 -17.01 -14.89
CA ALA A 175 -13.99 -18.18 -14.23
C ALA A 175 -12.50 -18.39 -14.56
N GLN A 176 -12.11 -18.23 -15.83
CA GLN A 176 -10.72 -18.36 -16.26
C GLN A 176 -9.82 -17.25 -15.71
N LEU A 177 -10.35 -16.04 -15.52
CA LEU A 177 -9.63 -14.94 -14.89
C LEU A 177 -9.53 -15.16 -13.38
N ALA A 178 -10.59 -15.63 -12.73
CA ALA A 178 -10.61 -15.95 -11.31
C ALA A 178 -9.58 -17.04 -10.96
N HIS A 179 -9.49 -18.11 -11.76
CA HIS A 179 -8.48 -19.15 -11.55
C HIS A 179 -7.05 -18.59 -11.61
N ARG A 180 -6.74 -17.77 -12.61
CA ARG A 180 -5.42 -17.13 -12.71
C ARG A 180 -5.13 -16.18 -11.55
N ALA A 181 -6.15 -15.44 -11.10
CA ALA A 181 -5.99 -14.55 -9.95
C ALA A 181 -5.76 -15.35 -8.66
N LEU A 182 -6.45 -16.47 -8.48
CA LEU A 182 -6.23 -17.40 -7.40
C LEU A 182 -4.81 -17.96 -7.42
N ASP A 183 -4.31 -18.38 -8.58
CA ASP A 183 -2.93 -18.85 -8.74
C ASP A 183 -1.93 -17.78 -8.28
N CYS A 184 -2.16 -16.51 -8.64
CA CYS A 184 -1.32 -15.39 -8.18
C CYS A 184 -1.38 -15.21 -6.66
N VAL A 185 -2.58 -15.22 -6.07
CA VAL A 185 -2.80 -15.10 -4.61
C VAL A 185 -2.06 -16.21 -3.86
N LEU A 186 -2.13 -17.45 -4.35
CA LEU A 186 -1.48 -18.61 -3.72
C LEU A 186 0.04 -18.56 -3.90
N ALA A 187 0.52 -18.31 -5.11
CA ALA A 187 1.95 -18.25 -5.44
C ALA A 187 2.68 -17.14 -4.68
N CYS A 188 2.05 -15.97 -4.56
CA CYS A 188 2.60 -14.80 -3.86
C CYS A 188 2.29 -14.80 -2.35
N GLN A 189 1.54 -15.80 -1.87
CA GLN A 189 1.09 -15.92 -0.47
C GLN A 189 0.43 -14.64 0.04
N THR A 190 -0.51 -14.10 -0.74
CA THR A 190 -1.33 -12.94 -0.37
C THR A 190 -2.28 -13.31 0.75
N ARG A 191 -2.40 -12.43 1.75
CA ARG A 191 -3.16 -12.68 2.99
C ARG A 191 -4.14 -11.56 3.33
N LEU A 192 -4.04 -10.41 2.68
CA LEU A 192 -4.97 -9.29 2.83
C LEU A 192 -5.45 -8.84 1.45
N LEU A 193 -6.77 -8.92 1.21
CA LEU A 193 -7.41 -8.33 0.04
C LEU A 193 -8.11 -7.04 0.47
N MET A 194 -7.63 -5.91 -0.05
CA MET A 194 -8.23 -4.60 0.15
C MET A 194 -9.06 -4.23 -1.08
N ILE A 195 -10.34 -3.92 -0.86
CA ILE A 195 -11.25 -3.46 -1.90
C ILE A 195 -11.61 -2.01 -1.60
N ASP A 196 -11.33 -1.12 -2.56
CA ASP A 196 -11.54 0.31 -2.43
C ASP A 196 -12.55 0.77 -3.49
N ILE A 197 -13.71 1.25 -3.05
CA ILE A 197 -14.73 1.78 -3.98
C ILE A 197 -14.38 3.23 -4.28
N THR A 198 -13.84 3.46 -5.47
CA THR A 198 -13.64 4.80 -6.00
C THR A 198 -14.92 5.21 -6.71
N ASP A 199 -15.72 6.07 -6.08
CA ASP A 199 -16.72 6.86 -6.81
C ASP A 199 -15.95 7.78 -7.76
N ARG A 200 -15.94 7.45 -9.06
CA ARG A 200 -15.71 8.47 -10.07
C ARG A 200 -16.99 9.27 -10.17
N THR A 201 -17.04 10.42 -9.51
CA THR A 201 -17.92 11.53 -9.91
C THR A 201 -17.58 11.98 -11.31
#